data_AF-A0A251SHA0-F1
#
_entry.id   AF-A0A251SHA0-F1
#
_cell.length_a   1.000
_cell.length_b   1.000
_cell.length_c   1.000
_cell.angle_alpha   90.00
_cell.angle_beta   90.00
_cell.angle_gamma   90.00
#
_symmetry.space_group_name_H-M   'P 1'
#
loop_
_entity.id
_entity.type
_entity.pdbx_description
1 polymer ?
#
loop_
_entity_poly.entity_id
_entity_poly.type
_entity_poly.pdbx_seq_one_letter_code
_entity_poly.pdbx_strand_id
1 'polypeptide(L)'
;MTSHIQETCKQLFIDPERVKDPVAFVQRLLEEKHKHDKITSLAFNNDKTFQKALNSSFEYFINSNPRLPEFISLFVDDRLRKGLRGMSEADVEAVLDKVMMLFRYLQEKDVFEKYYNIWQNDFFRG
;
A
#
# COMPACT_ATOMS: atom_id res chain seq x y z
N MET A 1 8.50 -19.71 -15.35
CA MET A 1 8.54 -19.27 -13.93
C MET A 1 7.87 -17.93 -13.74
N THR A 2 8.15 -16.93 -14.58
CA THR A 2 7.39 -15.66 -14.67
C THR A 2 5.89 -15.86 -14.92
N SER A 3 5.50 -16.90 -15.67
CA SER A 3 4.10 -17.22 -15.97
C SER A 3 3.27 -17.54 -14.72
N HIS A 4 3.82 -18.30 -13.77
CA HIS A 4 3.05 -18.72 -12.59
C HIS A 4 2.78 -17.56 -11.62
N ILE A 5 3.73 -16.61 -11.52
CA ILE A 5 3.55 -15.38 -10.73
C ILE A 5 2.56 -14.45 -11.41
N GLN A 6 2.61 -14.31 -12.74
CA GLN A 6 1.64 -13.52 -13.51
C GLN A 6 0.22 -14.10 -13.41
N GLU A 7 0.09 -15.42 -13.35
CA GLU A 7 -1.18 -16.13 -13.26
C GLU A 7 -1.77 -16.03 -11.84
N THR A 8 -0.94 -16.16 -10.80
CA THR A 8 -1.35 -15.88 -9.41
C THR A 8 -1.70 -14.41 -9.20
N CYS A 9 -0.96 -13.47 -9.79
CA CYS A 9 -1.29 -12.05 -9.77
C CYS A 9 -2.61 -11.77 -10.51
N LYS A 10 -2.85 -12.37 -11.68
CA LYS A 10 -4.15 -12.27 -12.38
C LYS A 10 -5.31 -12.82 -11.54
N GLN A 11 -5.14 -13.94 -10.85
CA GLN A 11 -6.19 -14.48 -9.98
C GLN A 11 -6.49 -13.58 -8.77
N LEU A 12 -5.50 -12.86 -8.24
CA LEU A 12 -5.72 -11.81 -7.23
C LEU A 12 -6.52 -10.62 -7.79
N PHE A 13 -6.41 -10.32 -9.09
CA PHE A 13 -7.11 -9.21 -9.75
C PHE A 13 -8.51 -9.55 -10.30
N ILE A 14 -8.84 -10.85 -10.45
CA ILE A 14 -10.12 -11.32 -11.02
C ILE A 14 -11.20 -11.50 -9.94
N ASP A 15 -10.88 -11.37 -8.66
CA ASP A 15 -11.87 -11.54 -7.59
C ASP A 15 -12.50 -10.17 -7.22
N PRO A 16 -13.61 -9.74 -7.86
CA PRO A 16 -14.22 -8.43 -7.61
C PRO A 16 -14.61 -8.25 -6.15
N GLU A 17 -14.80 -9.34 -5.38
CA GLU A 17 -15.05 -9.32 -3.94
C GLU A 17 -13.87 -8.75 -3.13
N ARG A 18 -12.62 -9.03 -3.53
CA ARG A 18 -11.42 -8.56 -2.80
C ARG A 18 -11.07 -7.10 -3.10
N VAL A 19 -11.64 -6.56 -4.18
CA VAL A 19 -11.53 -5.16 -4.58
C VAL A 19 -12.65 -4.29 -3.95
N LYS A 20 -13.64 -4.91 -3.29
CA LYS A 20 -14.76 -4.20 -2.64
C LYS A 20 -14.35 -3.30 -1.48
N ASP A 21 -13.18 -3.53 -0.88
CA ASP A 21 -12.67 -2.72 0.23
C ASP A 21 -11.21 -2.28 -0.04
N PRO A 22 -11.02 -1.08 -0.63
CA PRO A 22 -9.71 -0.50 -0.88
C PRO A 22 -8.82 -0.39 0.37
N VAL A 23 -9.41 -0.06 1.52
CA VAL A 23 -8.67 0.14 2.77
C VAL A 23 -8.15 -1.20 3.29
N ALA A 24 -9.00 -2.22 3.31
CA ALA A 24 -8.59 -3.57 3.70
C ALA A 24 -7.56 -4.17 2.72
N PHE A 25 -7.65 -3.85 1.42
CA PHE A 25 -6.67 -4.28 0.43
C PHE A 25 -5.28 -3.70 0.73
N VAL A 26 -5.17 -2.38 0.94
CA VAL A 26 -3.90 -1.73 1.27
C VAL A 26 -3.35 -2.21 2.61
N GLN A 27 -4.21 -2.43 3.60
CA GLN A 27 -3.83 -3.03 4.88
C GLN A 27 -3.14 -4.39 4.70
N ARG A 28 -3.75 -5.31 3.93
CA ARG A 28 -3.16 -6.64 3.65
C ARG A 28 -1.84 -6.53 2.88
N LEU A 29 -1.73 -5.58 1.96
CA LEU A 29 -0.49 -5.33 1.22
C LEU A 29 0.66 -4.93 2.16
N LEU A 30 0.38 -4.06 3.13
CA LEU A 30 1.35 -3.65 4.16
C LEU A 30 1.75 -4.82 5.08
N GLU A 31 0.79 -5.67 5.46
CA GLU A 31 1.04 -6.86 6.27
C GLU A 31 1.93 -7.87 5.54
N GLU A 32 1.68 -8.11 4.25
CA GLU A 32 2.54 -8.97 3.43
C GLU A 32 3.93 -8.37 3.27
N LYS A 33 4.07 -7.04 3.08
CA LYS A 33 5.40 -6.39 3.04
C LYS A 33 6.16 -6.62 4.35
N HIS A 34 5.51 -6.37 5.49
CA HIS A 34 6.12 -6.55 6.80
C HIS A 34 6.57 -8.00 7.06
N LYS A 35 5.75 -8.97 6.67
CA LYS A 35 6.08 -10.39 6.76
C LYS A 35 7.33 -10.73 5.94
N HIS A 36 7.42 -10.27 4.69
CA HIS A 36 8.59 -10.52 3.85
C HIS A 36 9.84 -9.78 4.36
N ASP A 37 9.69 -8.57 4.89
CA ASP A 37 10.81 -7.84 5.53
C ASP A 37 11.36 -8.59 6.73
N LYS A 38 10.48 -9.15 7.57
CA LYS A 38 10.86 -9.98 8.71
C LYS A 38 11.58 -11.26 8.27
N ILE A 39 11.11 -11.91 7.21
CA ILE A 39 11.78 -13.10 6.64
C ILE A 39 13.17 -12.72 6.12
N THR A 40 13.29 -11.63 5.35
CA THR A 40 14.58 -11.16 4.82
C THR A 40 15.54 -10.79 5.95
N SER A 41 15.04 -10.14 7.01
CA SER A 41 15.85 -9.79 8.18
C SER A 41 16.35 -11.04 8.94
N LEU A 42 15.45 -11.99 9.25
CA LEU A 42 15.77 -13.15 10.08
C LEU A 42 16.55 -14.24 9.34
N ALA A 43 16.14 -14.55 8.10
CA ALA A 43 16.72 -15.68 7.34
C ALA A 43 17.96 -15.28 6.55
N PHE A 44 18.09 -14.01 6.18
CA PHE A 44 19.19 -13.53 5.32
C PHE A 44 20.01 -12.42 5.97
N ASN A 45 19.92 -12.26 7.30
CA ASN A 45 20.64 -11.24 8.07
C ASN A 45 20.55 -9.83 7.46
N ASN A 46 19.37 -9.49 6.94
CA ASN A 46 19.08 -8.23 6.28
C ASN A 46 19.96 -7.93 5.05
N ASP A 47 20.30 -8.96 4.27
CA ASP A 47 21.06 -8.84 3.03
C ASP A 47 20.41 -7.82 2.07
N LYS A 48 21.22 -6.84 1.64
CA LYS A 48 20.76 -5.70 0.83
C LYS A 48 20.27 -6.12 -0.55
N THR A 49 20.78 -7.23 -1.10
CA THR A 49 20.37 -7.76 -2.40
C THR A 49 18.95 -8.29 -2.34
N PHE A 50 18.62 -9.07 -1.30
CA PHE A 50 17.27 -9.57 -1.08
C PHE A 50 16.28 -8.44 -0.76
N GLN A 51 16.69 -7.46 0.04
CA GLN A 51 15.89 -6.27 0.30
C GLN A 51 15.57 -5.50 -0.99
N LYS A 52 16.57 -5.31 -1.86
CA LYS A 52 16.37 -4.64 -3.15
C LYS A 52 15.42 -5.43 -4.06
N ALA A 53 15.59 -6.74 -4.16
CA ALA A 53 14.72 -7.60 -4.96
C ALA A 53 13.26 -7.58 -4.47
N LEU A 54 13.06 -7.60 -3.15
CA LEU A 54 11.74 -7.50 -2.53
C LEU A 54 11.09 -6.14 -2.86
N ASN A 55 11.83 -5.04 -2.66
CA ASN A 55 11.33 -3.70 -2.95
C ASN A 55 10.94 -3.53 -4.42
N SER A 56 11.77 -4.00 -5.36
CA SER A 56 11.44 -3.97 -6.80
C SER A 56 10.22 -4.81 -7.15
N SER A 57 10.00 -5.93 -6.45
CA SER A 57 8.82 -6.77 -6.66
C SER A 57 7.54 -6.09 -6.18
N PHE A 58 7.59 -5.41 -5.03
CA PHE A 58 6.48 -4.61 -4.53
C PHE A 58 6.18 -3.40 -5.42
N GLU A 59 7.22 -2.70 -5.89
CA GLU A 59 7.08 -1.60 -6.84
C GLU A 59 6.40 -2.06 -8.13
N TYR A 60 6.85 -3.16 -8.72
CA TYR A 60 6.22 -3.74 -9.91
C TYR A 60 4.75 -4.11 -9.65
N PHE A 61 4.46 -4.75 -8.52
CA PHE A 61 3.09 -5.14 -8.16
C PHE A 61 2.16 -3.94 -8.01
N ILE A 62 2.60 -2.92 -7.25
CA ILE A 62 1.81 -1.71 -7.01
C ILE A 62 1.48 -1.01 -8.33
N ASN A 63 2.46 -0.85 -9.21
CA ASN A 63 2.27 -0.17 -10.49
C ASN A 63 1.58 -1.05 -11.55
N SER A 64 1.38 -2.35 -11.30
CA SER A 64 0.63 -3.23 -12.20
C SER A 64 -0.89 -3.04 -12.13
N ASN A 65 -1.41 -2.36 -11.10
CA ASN A 65 -2.83 -2.07 -10.95
C ASN A 65 -3.08 -0.55 -10.95
N PRO A 66 -3.73 0.00 -11.98
CA PRO A 66 -3.97 1.44 -12.09
C PRO A 66 -4.91 2.00 -11.01
N ARG A 67 -5.59 1.14 -10.23
CA ARG A 67 -6.44 1.55 -9.09
C ARG A 67 -5.67 1.70 -7.77
N LEU A 68 -4.41 1.26 -7.69
CA LEU A 68 -3.62 1.36 -6.47
C LEU A 68 -3.42 2.81 -5.99
N PRO A 69 -3.14 3.81 -6.86
CA PRO A 69 -3.06 5.21 -6.43
C PRO A 69 -4.32 5.67 -5.69
N GLU A 70 -5.51 5.34 -6.22
CA GLU A 70 -6.79 5.63 -5.58
C GLU A 70 -6.93 4.88 -4.24
N PHE A 71 -6.62 3.59 -4.19
CA PHE A 71 -6.78 2.78 -2.98
C PHE A 71 -5.87 3.25 -1.85
N ILE A 72 -4.64 3.61 -2.18
CA ILE A 72 -3.70 4.18 -1.21
C ILE A 72 -4.24 5.54 -0.72
N SER A 73 -4.78 6.40 -1.60
CA SER A 73 -5.36 7.68 -1.17
C SER A 73 -6.53 7.51 -0.19
N LEU A 74 -7.41 6.54 -0.44
CA LEU A 74 -8.52 6.18 0.45
C LEU A 74 -8.04 5.63 1.79
N PHE A 75 -6.98 4.82 1.78
CA PHE A 75 -6.37 4.32 3.01
C PHE A 75 -5.81 5.47 3.85
N VAL A 76 -5.15 6.46 3.23
CA VAL A 76 -4.63 7.64 3.94
C VAL A 76 -5.78 8.44 4.56
N ASP A 77 -6.81 8.75 3.79
CA ASP A 77 -7.99 9.48 4.26
C ASP A 77 -8.66 8.75 5.44
N ASP A 78 -8.93 7.45 5.33
CA ASP A 78 -9.51 6.64 6.41
C ASP A 78 -8.68 6.71 7.71
N ARG A 79 -7.35 6.60 7.58
CA ARG A 79 -6.44 6.62 8.72
C ARG A 79 -6.33 7.99 9.36
N LEU A 80 -6.30 9.07 8.58
CA LEU A 80 -6.30 10.43 9.12
C LEU A 80 -7.62 10.75 9.82
N ARG A 81 -8.77 10.42 9.20
CA ARG A 81 -10.10 10.61 9.79
C ARG A 81 -10.28 9.84 11.10
N LYS A 82 -9.77 8.60 11.19
CA LYS A 82 -9.79 7.79 12.42
C LYS A 82 -8.76 8.25 13.45
N GLY A 83 -7.58 8.69 13.01
CA GLY A 83 -6.51 9.19 13.88
C GLY A 83 -6.97 10.37 14.73
N LEU A 84 -7.75 11.27 14.14
CA LEU A 84 -8.39 12.40 14.82
C LEU A 84 -9.42 12.00 15.90
N ARG A 85 -9.85 10.72 15.95
CA ARG A 85 -10.85 10.22 16.90
C ARG A 85 -10.28 9.39 18.06
N GLY A 86 -8.95 9.33 18.22
CA GLY A 86 -8.34 8.74 19.42
C GLY A 86 -7.22 7.73 19.19
N MET A 87 -6.46 7.83 18.10
CA MET A 87 -5.18 7.10 17.99
C MET A 87 -4.09 7.87 18.75
N SER A 88 -3.07 7.17 19.26
CA SER A 88 -1.90 7.84 19.84
C SER A 88 -1.07 8.52 18.74
N GLU A 89 -0.32 9.57 19.08
CA GLU A 89 0.58 10.24 18.13
C GLU A 89 1.57 9.26 17.49
N ALA A 90 2.08 8.29 18.27
CA ALA A 90 2.99 7.26 17.79
C ALA A 90 2.35 6.32 16.76
N ASP A 91 1.07 5.97 16.95
CA ASP A 91 0.36 5.13 15.97
C ASP A 91 0.09 5.90 14.67
N VAL A 92 -0.20 7.19 14.76
CA VAL A 92 -0.37 8.07 13.60
C VAL A 92 0.93 8.17 12.81
N GLU A 93 2.05 8.41 13.49
CA GLU A 93 3.38 8.48 12.85
C GLU A 93 3.74 7.15 12.17
N ALA A 94 3.50 6.02 12.84
CA ALA A 94 3.74 4.69 12.26
C ALA A 94 2.88 4.40 11.01
N VAL A 95 1.68 4.97 10.94
CA VAL A 95 0.84 4.88 9.73
C VAL A 95 1.38 5.78 8.61
N LEU A 96 1.78 7.02 8.94
CA LEU A 96 2.37 7.95 7.97
C LEU A 96 3.64 7.37 7.33
N ASP A 97 4.49 6.70 8.10
CA ASP A 97 5.70 6.03 7.58
C ASP A 97 5.36 4.93 6.56
N LYS A 98 4.34 4.11 6.87
CA LYS A 98 3.87 3.06 5.95
C LYS A 98 3.30 3.64 4.66
N VAL A 99 2.54 4.71 4.77
CA VAL A 99 1.99 5.45 3.62
C VAL A 99 3.12 6.04 2.78
N MET A 100 4.11 6.68 3.41
CA MET A 100 5.27 7.25 2.72
C MET A 100 6.07 6.17 1.98
N MET A 101 6.18 4.97 2.55
CA MET A 101 6.79 3.83 1.86
C MET A 101 6.00 3.42 0.61
N LEU A 102 4.68 3.30 0.69
CA LEU A 102 3.83 2.98 -0.48
C LEU A 102 3.89 4.09 -1.54
N PHE A 103 3.88 5.36 -1.12
CA PHE A 103 3.98 6.50 -2.02
C PHE A 103 5.31 6.53 -2.79
N ARG A 104 6.42 6.10 -2.17
CA ARG A 104 7.71 5.97 -2.87
C ARG A 104 7.69 4.92 -3.98
N TYR A 105 6.85 3.90 -3.86
CA TYR A 105 6.68 2.88 -4.90
C TYR A 105 5.75 3.31 -6.04
N LEU A 106 4.92 4.34 -5.85
CA LEU A 106 4.01 4.81 -6.89
C LEU A 106 4.75 5.56 -8.00
N GLN A 107 4.47 5.18 -9.25
CA GLN A 107 4.89 5.92 -10.44
C GLN A 107 3.91 7.05 -10.77
N GLU A 108 2.59 6.77 -10.76
CA GLU A 108 1.51 7.73 -11.03
C GLU A 108 1.16 8.58 -9.79
N LYS A 109 2.10 9.43 -9.36
CA LYS A 109 1.93 10.28 -8.17
C LYS A 109 0.89 11.38 -8.35
N ASP A 110 0.74 11.87 -9.58
CA ASP A 110 -0.26 12.84 -9.99
C ASP A 110 -1.69 12.29 -9.85
N VAL A 111 -1.89 11.01 -10.19
CA VAL A 111 -3.17 10.32 -10.00
C VAL A 111 -3.50 10.21 -8.51
N PHE A 112 -2.52 9.78 -7.69
CA PHE A 112 -2.67 9.75 -6.25
C PHE A 112 -3.07 11.12 -5.68
N GLU A 113 -2.35 12.18 -6.06
CA GLU A 113 -2.61 13.56 -5.59
C GLU A 113 -4.01 14.04 -5.95
N LYS A 114 -4.47 13.74 -7.18
CA LYS A 114 -5.83 14.09 -7.62
C LYS A 114 -6.89 13.46 -6.72
N TYR A 115 -6.78 12.18 -6.40
CA TYR A 115 -7.73 11.52 -5.50
C TYR A 115 -7.62 12.04 -4.07
N TYR A 116 -6.41 12.17 -3.54
CA TYR A 116 -6.17 12.72 -2.21
C TYR A 116 -6.82 14.11 -2.02
N ASN A 117 -6.67 15.00 -3.01
CA ASN A 117 -7.29 16.32 -3.00
C ASN A 117 -8.84 16.25 -3.02
N ILE A 118 -9.42 15.28 -3.72
CA ILE A 118 -10.89 15.08 -3.71
C ILE A 118 -11.36 14.72 -2.29
N TRP A 119 -10.70 13.75 -1.65
CA TRP A 119 -11.06 13.30 -0.29
C TRP A 119 -10.85 14.38 0.76
N GLN A 120 -9.79 15.16 0.63
CA GLN A 120 -9.51 16.28 1.54
C GLN A 120 -10.56 17.40 1.41
N ASN A 121 -10.97 17.73 0.18
CA ASN A 121 -12.04 18.71 -0.04
C ASN A 121 -13.39 18.23 0.50
N ASP A 122 -13.67 16.93 0.42
CA ASP A 122 -14.84 16.31 1.05
C ASP A 122 -14.76 16.39 2.58
N PHE A 123 -13.59 16.12 3.17
CA PHE A 123 -13.36 16.18 4.61
C PHE A 123 -13.68 17.55 5.21
N PHE A 124 -13.35 18.65 4.53
CA PHE A 124 -13.64 20.01 5.02
C PHE A 124 -15.08 20.50 4.75
N ARG A 125 -15.87 19.76 3.97
CA ARG A 125 -17.25 20.13 3.65
C ARG A 125 -18.29 19.52 4.60
N GLY A 126 -17.92 18.51 5.39
CA GLY A 126 -18.76 17.88 6.42
C GLY A 126 -18.46 18.40 7.81
#